data_AF-A0A2V6JAY7-F1
#
_entry.id   AF-A0A2V6JAY7-F1
#
_cell.length_a   1.000
_cell.length_b   1.000
_cell.length_c   1.000
_cell.angle_alpha   90.00
_cell.angle_beta   90.00
_cell.angle_gamma   90.00
#
_symmetry.space_group_name_H-M   'P 1'
#
loop_
_entity.id
_entity.type
_entity.pdbx_description
1 polymer ?
#
loop_
_entity_poly.entity_id
_entity_poly.type
_entity_poly.pdbx_seq_one_letter_code
_entity_poly.pdbx_strand_id
1 'polypeptide(L)'
;MLPSPWQLNTVIVLLCILATAVLYAGDLRLGFFRIDDLQYVVDNASIQGVTWEHIRQILSNSYYLNYSPLHLFSYMLDHAIAGLNAYAFHLSSNL
;
A
#
# COMPACT_ATOMS: atom_id res chain seq x y z
N MET A 1 16.10 17.78 -35.45
CA MET A 1 14.66 17.46 -35.65
C MET A 1 13.98 17.66 -34.31
N LEU A 2 12.91 18.46 -34.24
CA LEU A 2 12.15 18.61 -32.99
C LEU A 2 11.48 17.27 -32.64
N PRO A 3 11.43 16.88 -31.36
CA PRO A 3 10.75 15.66 -30.94
C PRO A 3 9.29 15.70 -31.37
N SER A 4 8.75 14.56 -31.78
CA SER A 4 7.33 14.45 -32.11
C SER A 4 6.47 14.75 -30.86
N PRO A 5 5.22 15.18 -31.02
CA PRO A 5 4.34 15.45 -29.88
C PRO A 5 4.19 14.26 -28.92
N TRP A 6 4.22 13.02 -29.44
CA TRP A 6 4.14 11.82 -28.59
C TRP A 6 5.41 11.64 -27.74
N GLN A 7 6.60 11.92 -28.29
CA GLN A 7 7.87 11.84 -27.54
C GLN A 7 7.89 12.86 -26.40
N LEU A 8 7.48 14.09 -26.68
CA LEU A 8 7.38 15.14 -25.66
C LEU A 8 6.39 14.75 -24.56
N ASN A 9 5.21 14.27 -24.93
CA ASN A 9 4.19 13.84 -23.97
C ASN A 9 4.69 12.66 -23.11
N THR A 10 5.36 11.67 -23.72
CA THR A 10 5.97 10.56 -22.97
C THR A 10 6.99 11.05 -21.95
N VAL A 11 7.88 11.97 -22.34
CA VAL A 11 8.87 12.54 -21.42
C VAL A 11 8.18 13.29 -20.27
N ILE A 12 7.14 14.08 -20.56
CA ILE A 12 6.38 14.80 -19.53
C ILE A 12 5.74 13.82 -18.54
N VAL A 13 5.07 12.76 -19.03
CA VAL A 13 4.45 11.76 -18.16
C VAL A 13 5.50 11.06 -17.28
N LEU A 14 6.64 10.66 -17.85
CA LEU A 14 7.72 10.03 -17.10
C LEU A 14 8.30 10.97 -16.03
N LEU A 15 8.47 12.26 -16.35
CA LEU A 15 8.90 13.27 -15.38
C LEU A 15 7.87 13.46 -14.26
N CYS A 16 6.58 13.44 -14.57
CA CYS A 16 5.53 13.50 -13.55
C CYS A 16 5.56 12.28 -12.63
N ILE A 17 5.68 11.06 -13.17
CA ILE A 17 5.79 9.82 -12.37
C ILE A 17 7.03 9.89 -11.47
N LEU A 18 8.18 10.27 -12.03
CA LEU A 18 9.43 10.39 -11.27
C LEU A 18 9.33 11.46 -10.17
N ALA A 19 8.75 12.62 -10.48
CA ALA A 19 8.56 13.69 -9.51
C ALA A 19 7.67 13.23 -8.35
N THR A 20 6.56 12.55 -8.63
CA THR A 20 5.69 11.96 -7.60
C THR A 20 6.46 10.95 -6.75
N ALA A 21 7.18 10.00 -7.36
CA ALA A 21 7.97 9.01 -6.63
C ALA A 21 9.02 9.65 -5.70
N VAL A 22 9.71 10.70 -6.16
CA VAL A 22 10.71 11.43 -5.36
C VAL A 22 10.06 12.18 -4.19
N LEU A 23 8.90 12.81 -4.40
CA LEU A 23 8.17 13.52 -3.34
C LEU A 23 7.72 12.58 -2.22
N TYR A 24 7.25 11.37 -2.58
CA TYR A 24 6.77 10.38 -1.61
C TYR A 24 7.87 9.48 -1.04
N ALA A 25 9.10 9.48 -1.59
CA ALA A 25 10.19 8.63 -1.08
C ALA A 25 10.57 8.89 0.40
N GLY A 26 10.23 10.08 0.94
CA GLY A 26 10.41 10.40 2.36
C GLY A 26 9.53 9.57 3.29
N ASP A 27 8.32 9.25 2.86
CA ASP A 27 7.31 8.51 3.63
C ASP A 27 7.75 7.07 3.96
N LEU A 28 8.51 6.43 3.06
CA LEU A 28 9.04 5.08 3.26
C LEU A 28 9.91 4.93 4.51
N ARG A 29 10.46 6.03 5.05
CA ARG A 29 11.29 6.04 6.26
C ARG A 29 10.49 6.29 7.54
N LEU A 30 9.19 6.52 7.43
CA LEU A 30 8.30 6.73 8.55
C LEU A 30 7.86 5.37 9.13
N GLY A 31 7.57 5.36 10.43
CA GLY A 31 6.97 4.22 11.09
C GLY A 31 5.46 4.15 10.84
N PHE A 32 4.78 3.27 11.56
CA PHE A 32 3.32 3.22 11.58
C PHE A 32 2.73 4.44 12.28
N PHE A 33 1.72 5.07 11.67
CA PHE A 33 0.99 6.19 12.20
C PHE A 33 -0.09 5.76 13.21
N ARG A 34 -0.35 6.61 14.21
CA ARG A 34 -1.28 6.30 15.32
C ARG A 34 -2.77 6.30 14.97
N ILE A 35 -3.13 6.78 13.78
CA ILE A 35 -4.54 6.99 13.42
C ILE A 35 -5.13 5.73 12.80
N ASP A 36 -4.58 5.29 11.67
CA ASP A 36 -5.14 4.15 10.91
C ASP A 36 -4.25 2.90 10.99
N ASP A 37 -2.93 3.06 10.95
CA ASP A 37 -2.01 1.91 10.83
C ASP A 37 -2.05 0.98 12.04
N LEU A 38 -2.26 1.54 13.24
CA LEU A 38 -2.36 0.71 14.44
C LEU A 38 -3.52 -0.29 14.32
N GLN A 39 -4.70 0.19 13.94
CA GLN A 39 -5.88 -0.65 13.84
C GLN A 39 -5.83 -1.54 12.61
N TYR A 40 -5.57 -0.99 11.42
CA TYR A 40 -5.65 -1.77 10.18
C TYR A 40 -4.46 -2.70 9.93
N VAL A 41 -3.27 -2.38 10.46
CA VAL A 41 -2.03 -3.13 10.20
C VAL A 41 -1.50 -3.83 11.46
N VAL A 42 -1.22 -3.08 12.53
CA VAL A 42 -0.51 -3.61 13.70
C VAL A 42 -1.38 -4.55 14.53
N ASP A 43 -2.62 -4.15 14.80
CA ASP A 43 -3.56 -4.86 15.70
C ASP A 43 -4.50 -5.81 14.94
N ASN A 44 -4.42 -5.85 13.60
CA ASN A 44 -5.29 -6.68 12.78
C ASN A 44 -4.73 -8.09 12.59
N ALA A 45 -5.10 -9.01 13.49
CA ALA A 45 -4.72 -10.42 13.39
C ALA A 45 -5.12 -11.06 12.04
N SER A 46 -6.21 -10.60 11.42
CA SER A 46 -6.74 -11.19 10.18
C SER A 46 -5.81 -11.01 8.98
N ILE A 47 -4.86 -10.06 9.01
CA ILE A 47 -3.87 -9.91 7.93
C ILE A 47 -2.55 -10.61 8.24
N GLN A 48 -2.35 -11.06 9.49
CA GLN A 48 -1.09 -11.61 9.98
C GLN A 48 -0.98 -13.12 9.70
N GLY A 49 -1.17 -13.50 8.43
CA GLY A 49 -1.03 -14.86 7.95
C GLY A 49 -2.09 -15.25 6.93
N VAL A 50 -1.70 -16.08 5.96
CA VAL A 50 -2.59 -16.55 4.89
C VAL A 50 -3.21 -17.88 5.31
N THR A 51 -4.25 -17.81 6.14
CA THR A 51 -5.05 -18.97 6.57
C THR A 51 -6.48 -18.86 6.07
N TRP A 52 -7.17 -19.99 5.98
CA TRP A 52 -8.58 -19.98 5.56
C TRP A 52 -9.47 -19.20 6.54
N GLU A 53 -9.17 -19.29 7.84
CA GLU A 53 -9.86 -18.55 8.89
C GLU A 53 -9.72 -17.04 8.68
N HIS A 54 -8.52 -16.54 8.42
CA HIS A 54 -8.25 -15.12 8.15
C HIS A 54 -8.92 -14.63 6.87
N ILE A 55 -8.82 -15.41 5.78
CA ILE A 55 -9.46 -15.10 4.50
C ILE A 55 -10.98 -15.00 4.68
N ARG A 56 -11.58 -15.95 5.41
CA ARG A 56 -13.01 -15.92 5.71
C ARG A 56 -13.38 -14.70 6.56
N GLN A 57 -12.56 -14.34 7.55
CA GLN A 57 -12.79 -13.15 8.38
C GLN A 57 -12.83 -11.87 7.54
N ILE A 58 -11.85 -11.68 6.65
CA ILE A 58 -11.76 -10.53 5.75
C ILE A 58 -12.99 -10.44 4.82
N LEU A 59 -13.43 -11.58 4.26
CA LEU A 59 -14.55 -11.61 3.30
C LEU A 59 -15.94 -11.52 3.95
N SER A 60 -16.06 -11.77 5.26
CA SER A 60 -17.37 -11.91 5.91
C SER A 60 -17.71 -10.78 6.88
N ASN A 61 -16.74 -9.96 7.29
CA ASN A 61 -16.92 -8.99 8.36
C ASN A 61 -16.34 -7.61 7.96
N SER A 62 -17.02 -6.55 8.38
CA SER A 62 -16.41 -5.22 8.45
C SER A 62 -15.29 -5.21 9.49
N TYR A 63 -14.28 -4.38 9.28
CA TYR A 63 -13.17 -4.21 10.21
C TYR A 63 -12.91 -2.74 10.50
N TYR A 64 -12.72 -2.42 11.78
CA TYR A 64 -12.56 -1.07 12.33
C TYR A 64 -13.70 -0.09 11.96
N LEU A 65 -13.61 0.60 10.81
CA LEU A 65 -14.58 1.62 10.40
C LEU A 65 -15.33 1.30 9.09
N ASN A 66 -14.96 0.26 8.36
CA ASN A 66 -15.56 -0.04 7.05
C ASN A 66 -15.47 -1.54 6.67
N TYR A 67 -16.21 -1.91 5.62
CA TYR A 67 -16.02 -3.18 4.93
C TYR A 67 -15.17 -2.95 3.67
N SER A 68 -13.90 -3.34 3.72
CA SER A 68 -12.95 -3.17 2.61
C SER A 68 -12.05 -4.40 2.47
N PRO A 69 -12.56 -5.53 1.94
CA PRO A 69 -11.84 -6.80 1.94
C PRO A 69 -10.59 -6.76 1.04
N LEU A 70 -10.65 -6.08 -0.11
CA LEU A 70 -9.49 -5.98 -1.01
C LEU A 70 -8.33 -5.21 -0.38
N HIS A 71 -8.63 -4.16 0.40
CA HIS A 71 -7.63 -3.42 1.16
C HIS A 71 -6.94 -4.31 2.20
N LEU A 72 -7.70 -5.09 2.97
CA LEU A 72 -7.14 -6.02 3.94
C LEU A 72 -6.34 -7.16 3.27
N PHE A 73 -6.72 -7.61 2.09
CA PHE A 73 -5.91 -8.57 1.33
C PHE A 73 -4.59 -7.97 0.84
N SER A 74 -4.58 -6.71 0.43
CA SER A 74 -3.34 -6.00 0.12
C SER A 74 -2.39 -6.00 1.33
N TYR A 75 -2.92 -5.66 2.51
CA TYR A 75 -2.14 -5.68 3.75
C TYR A 75 -1.72 -7.09 4.19
N MET A 76 -2.55 -8.10 3.94
CA MET A 76 -2.17 -9.50 4.16
C MET A 76 -0.99 -9.91 3.26
N LEU A 77 -0.97 -9.45 2.01
CA LEU A 77 0.13 -9.71 1.10
C LEU A 77 1.41 -9.00 1.55
N ASP A 78 1.31 -7.72 1.95
CA ASP A 78 2.45 -6.96 2.49
C ASP A 78 3.03 -7.65 3.73
N HIS A 79 2.17 -8.07 4.65
CA HIS A 79 2.57 -8.84 5.83
C HIS A 79 3.18 -10.19 5.46
N ALA A 80 2.63 -10.92 4.48
CA ALA A 80 3.18 -12.20 4.06
C ALA A 80 4.58 -12.07 3.44
N ILE A 81 4.88 -10.94 2.79
CA ILE A 81 6.19 -10.65 2.17
C ILE A 81 7.21 -10.18 3.21
N ALA A 82 6.83 -9.27 4.11
CA ALA A 82 7.77 -8.53 4.94
C ALA A 82 7.47 -8.51 6.45
N GLY A 83 6.40 -9.17 6.90
CA GLY A 83 5.91 -9.07 8.28
C GLY A 83 5.43 -7.66 8.62
N LEU A 84 5.49 -7.28 9.90
CA LEU A 84 5.18 -5.92 10.36
C LEU A 84 6.31 -4.93 10.05
N ASN A 85 6.55 -4.68 8.76
CA ASN A 85 7.56 -3.75 8.27
C ASN A 85 6.90 -2.52 7.62
N ALA A 86 6.89 -1.37 8.32
CA ALA A 86 6.28 -0.14 7.84
C ALA A 86 6.77 0.30 6.45
N TYR A 87 8.06 0.08 6.13
CA TYR A 87 8.60 0.37 4.81
C TYR A 87 7.85 -0.39 3.70
N ALA A 88 7.52 -1.66 3.91
CA ALA A 88 6.85 -2.48 2.91
C ALA A 88 5.40 -2.00 2.65
N PHE A 89 4.65 -1.71 3.72
CA PHE A 89 3.29 -1.16 3.63
C PHE A 89 3.24 0.23 2.98
N HIS A 90 4.19 1.10 3.30
CA HIS A 90 4.30 2.41 2.65
C HIS A 90 4.74 2.29 1.19
N LEU A 91 5.61 1.35 0.87
CA LEU A 91 6.02 1.11 -0.52
C LEU A 91 4.86 0.60 -1.38
N SER A 92 4.08 -0.37 -0.89
CA SER A 92 2.92 -0.90 -1.61
C SER A 92 1.83 0.15 -1.81
N SER A 93 1.62 1.03 -0.81
CA SER A 93 0.62 2.10 -0.87
C SER A 93 0.98 3.23 -1.84
N ASN A 94 2.28 3.42 -2.12
CA ASN A 94 2.78 4.47 -3.02
C ASN A 94 2.89 4.03 -4.50
N LEU A 95 2.60 2.75 -4.81
CA LEU A 95 2.64 2.17 -6.16
C LEU A 95 1.24 2.09 -6.79
#